data_AF-A0A800D7P5-F1
#
_entry.id   AF-A0A800D7P5-F1
#
_cell.length_a   1.000
_cell.length_b   1.000
_cell.length_c   1.000
_cell.angle_alpha   90.00
_cell.angle_beta   90.00
_cell.angle_gamma   90.00
#
_symmetry.space_group_name_H-M   'P 1'
#
loop_
_entity.id
_entity.type
_entity.pdbx_description
1 polymer ?
#
loop_
_entity_poly.entity_id
_entity_poly.type
_entity_poly.pdbx_seq_one_letter_code
_entity_poly.pdbx_strand_id
1 'polypeptide(L)'
;MIAGLSQSEVLEKNKVAIRILADIAEKLVMTGRYGSPDEAIAAMALEQLDQEIARYRAKIAAFEEKYGMTFEEFTAHIRGRATMQEEMDWEEWDDARVMLEVREKNRREIVAGVTPHS
;
A
#
# COMPACT_ATOMS: atom_id res chain seq x y z
N MET A 1 4.55 29.22 -2.93
CA MET A 1 4.14 28.79 -4.28
C MET A 1 4.83 27.48 -4.58
N ILE A 2 4.10 26.36 -4.59
CA ILE A 2 4.65 25.07 -5.04
C ILE A 2 4.40 25.02 -6.55
N ALA A 3 5.46 25.04 -7.34
CA ALA A 3 5.37 24.88 -8.79
C ALA A 3 4.88 23.45 -9.10
N GLY A 4 3.62 23.33 -9.51
CA GLY A 4 3.09 22.08 -10.04
C GLY A 4 3.75 21.77 -11.38
N LEU A 5 4.22 20.53 -11.56
CA LEU A 5 4.78 20.05 -12.82
C LEU A 5 3.78 20.27 -13.97
N SER A 6 4.26 20.66 -15.14
CA SER A 6 3.41 20.77 -16.33
C SER A 6 2.93 19.38 -16.78
N GLN A 7 1.75 19.33 -17.40
CA GLN A 7 1.16 18.07 -17.89
C GLN A 7 2.07 17.33 -18.88
N SER A 8 2.88 18.07 -19.66
CA SER A 8 3.90 17.51 -20.55
C SER A 8 5.06 16.84 -19.80
N GLU A 9 5.50 17.42 -18.68
CA GLU A 9 6.57 16.83 -17.86
C GLU A 9 6.10 15.59 -17.11
N VAL A 10 4.85 15.57 -16.63
CA VAL A 10 4.23 14.38 -16.03
C VAL A 10 4.14 13.25 -17.05
N LEU A 11 3.67 13.56 -18.28
CA LEU A 11 3.54 12.56 -19.35
C LEU A 11 4.91 11.99 -19.75
N GLU A 12 5.93 12.83 -19.87
CA GLU A 12 7.27 12.37 -20.27
C GLU A 12 7.95 11.55 -19.17
N LYS A 13 7.81 11.93 -17.90
CA LYS A 13 8.26 11.11 -16.77
C LYS A 13 7.56 9.75 -16.73
N ASN A 14 6.27 9.71 -17.00
CA ASN A 14 5.50 8.46 -17.02
C ASN A 14 6.01 7.52 -18.12
N LYS A 15 6.34 8.03 -19.32
CA LYS A 15 6.93 7.20 -20.39
C LYS A 15 8.26 6.58 -19.99
N VAL A 16 9.14 7.36 -19.37
CA VAL A 16 10.45 6.85 -18.92
C VAL A 16 10.27 5.78 -17.85
N ALA A 17 9.38 6.01 -16.88
CA ALA A 17 9.08 5.04 -15.83
C ALA A 17 8.51 3.73 -16.40
N ILE A 18 7.55 3.82 -17.34
CA ILE A 18 6.96 2.64 -18.01
C ILE A 18 8.04 1.85 -18.74
N ARG A 19 8.93 2.52 -19.49
CA ARG A 19 10.01 1.85 -20.21
C ARG A 19 10.95 1.11 -19.24
N ILE A 20 11.36 1.76 -18.15
CA ILE A 20 12.24 1.12 -17.15
C ILE A 20 11.58 -0.11 -16.54
N LEU A 21 10.29 -0.03 -16.19
CA LEU A 21 9.55 -1.17 -15.65
C LEU A 21 9.45 -2.32 -16.67
N ALA A 22 9.17 -2.01 -17.93
CA ALA A 22 9.14 -3.00 -19.01
C ALA A 22 10.51 -3.68 -19.20
N ASP A 23 11.60 -2.91 -19.26
CA ASP A 23 12.96 -3.44 -19.41
C ASP A 23 13.35 -4.37 -18.24
N ILE A 24 12.93 -4.05 -17.02
CA ILE A 24 13.15 -4.91 -15.84
C ILE A 24 12.31 -6.19 -15.96
N ALA A 25 11.03 -6.05 -16.31
CA ALA A 25 10.10 -7.16 -16.43
C ALA A 25 10.54 -8.17 -17.51
N GLU A 26 11.00 -7.70 -18.67
CA GLU A 26 11.56 -8.54 -19.73
C GLU A 26 12.76 -9.35 -19.24
N LYS A 27 13.67 -8.73 -18.49
CA LYS A 27 14.82 -9.45 -17.89
C LYS A 27 14.36 -10.53 -16.91
N LEU A 28 13.32 -10.27 -16.14
CA LEU A 28 12.76 -11.27 -15.22
C LEU A 28 12.10 -12.43 -15.99
N VAL A 29 11.42 -12.17 -17.10
CA VAL A 29 10.92 -13.22 -18.00
C VAL A 29 12.07 -14.05 -18.57
N MET A 30 13.17 -13.42 -18.99
CA MET A 30 14.35 -14.13 -19.52
C MET A 30 15.01 -15.06 -18.49
N THR A 31 14.82 -14.83 -17.19
CA THR A 31 15.28 -15.77 -16.15
C THR A 31 14.38 -17.00 -15.98
N GLY A 32 13.29 -17.09 -16.73
CA GLY A 32 12.31 -18.18 -16.69
C GLY A 32 11.35 -18.12 -15.49
N ARG A 33 11.37 -17.01 -14.73
CA ARG A 33 10.57 -16.84 -13.51
C ARG A 33 9.12 -16.45 -13.77
N TYR A 34 8.84 -15.76 -14.88
CA TYR A 34 7.52 -15.27 -15.27
C TYR A 34 7.25 -15.56 -16.75
N GLY A 35 5.98 -15.75 -17.12
CA GLY A 35 5.57 -16.04 -18.49
C GLY A 35 5.44 -14.81 -19.38
N SER A 36 5.25 -13.62 -18.81
CA SER A 36 5.16 -12.35 -19.55
C SER A 36 5.64 -11.15 -18.72
N PRO A 37 5.98 -10.02 -19.37
CA PRO A 37 6.31 -8.77 -18.66
C PRO A 37 5.16 -8.28 -17.77
N ASP A 38 3.91 -8.39 -18.23
CA ASP A 38 2.74 -7.98 -17.44
C ASP A 38 2.59 -8.81 -16.16
N GLU A 39 2.81 -10.12 -16.25
CA GLU A 39 2.81 -11.02 -15.09
C GLU A 39 3.93 -10.65 -14.11
N ALA A 40 5.14 -10.37 -14.62
CA ALA A 40 6.28 -9.96 -13.79
C ALA A 40 6.01 -8.63 -13.07
N ILE A 41 5.49 -7.62 -13.76
CA ILE A 41 5.16 -6.31 -13.17
C ILE A 41 4.07 -6.47 -12.11
N ALA A 42 3.01 -7.22 -12.41
CA ALA A 42 1.94 -7.47 -11.46
C ALA A 42 2.45 -8.20 -10.21
N ALA A 43 3.29 -9.23 -10.38
CA ALA A 43 3.87 -9.96 -9.26
C ALA A 43 4.74 -9.07 -8.37
N MET A 44 5.56 -8.19 -8.96
CA MET A 44 6.36 -7.22 -8.21
C MET A 44 5.49 -6.25 -7.41
N ALA A 45 4.42 -5.73 -8.02
CA ALA A 45 3.50 -4.83 -7.35
C ALA A 45 2.76 -5.53 -6.20
N LEU A 46 2.33 -6.78 -6.41
CA LEU A 46 1.66 -7.58 -5.37
C LEU A 46 2.60 -7.90 -4.21
N GLU A 47 3.87 -8.25 -4.48
CA GLU A 47 4.85 -8.50 -3.43
C GLU A 47 5.08 -7.27 -2.56
N GLN A 48 5.22 -6.09 -3.17
CA GLN A 48 5.35 -4.83 -2.42
C GLN A 48 4.10 -4.55 -1.57
N LEU A 49 2.90 -4.72 -2.13
CA LEU A 49 1.65 -4.52 -1.40
C LEU A 49 1.50 -5.52 -0.24
N ASP A 50 1.90 -6.78 -0.43
CA ASP A 50 1.84 -7.81 0.61
C ASP A 50 2.76 -7.46 1.79
N GLN A 51 3.96 -6.94 1.53
CA GLN A 51 4.86 -6.45 2.58
C GLN A 51 4.28 -5.25 3.34
N GLU A 52 3.68 -4.30 2.62
CA GLU A 52 3.04 -3.13 3.25
C GLU A 52 1.82 -3.53 4.10
N ILE A 53 0.97 -4.42 3.59
CA ILE A 53 -0.17 -4.98 4.32
C ILE A 53 0.29 -5.66 5.60
N ALA A 54 1.32 -6.52 5.52
CA ALA A 54 1.88 -7.20 6.68
C ALA A 54 2.38 -6.21 7.74
N ARG A 55 3.07 -5.14 7.30
CA ARG A 55 3.55 -4.07 8.19
C ARG A 55 2.41 -3.35 8.90
N TYR A 56 1.37 -2.93 8.19
CA TYR A 56 0.24 -2.22 8.81
C TYR A 56 -0.56 -3.12 9.74
N ARG A 57 -0.76 -4.39 9.39
CA ARG A 57 -1.39 -5.38 10.28
C ARG A 57 -0.59 -5.58 11.56
N ALA A 58 0.73 -5.71 11.47
CA ALA A 58 1.59 -5.82 12.65
C ALA A 58 1.54 -4.57 13.53
N LYS A 59 1.48 -3.38 12.92
CA LYS A 59 1.34 -2.11 13.63
C LYS A 59 0.00 -1.99 14.37
N ILE A 60 -1.09 -2.36 13.72
CA ILE A 60 -2.43 -2.42 14.34
C ILE A 60 -2.44 -3.40 15.52
N ALA A 61 -1.89 -4.60 15.33
CA ALA A 61 -1.82 -5.61 16.40
C ALA A 61 -0.98 -5.12 17.60
N ALA A 62 0.10 -4.37 17.37
CA ALA A 62 0.90 -3.79 18.45
C ALA A 62 0.12 -2.77 19.28
N PHE A 63 -0.77 -1.99 18.66
CA PHE A 63 -1.66 -1.09 19.41
C PHE A 63 -2.75 -1.84 20.16
N GLU A 64 -3.35 -2.87 19.54
CA GLU A 64 -4.32 -3.75 20.22
C GLU A 64 -3.70 -4.42 21.45
N GLU A 65 -2.44 -4.88 21.34
CA GLU A 65 -1.68 -5.45 22.47
C GLU A 65 -1.36 -4.39 23.53
N LYS A 66 -0.91 -3.19 23.12
CA LYS A 66 -0.56 -2.09 24.02
C LYS A 66 -1.74 -1.65 24.89
N TYR A 67 -2.95 -1.59 24.33
CA TYR A 67 -4.14 -1.11 25.02
C TYR A 67 -5.06 -2.23 25.52
N GLY A 68 -4.86 -3.48 25.08
CA GLY A 68 -5.67 -4.63 25.46
C GLY A 68 -7.12 -4.55 24.98
N MET A 69 -7.38 -3.80 23.91
CA MET A 69 -8.71 -3.54 23.37
C MET A 69 -8.64 -3.24 21.87
N THR A 70 -9.78 -3.29 21.18
CA THR A 70 -9.90 -2.91 19.77
C THR A 70 -9.78 -1.39 19.59
N PHE A 71 -9.52 -0.94 18.35
CA PHE A 71 -9.45 0.49 18.03
C PHE A 71 -10.75 1.23 18.38
N GLU A 72 -11.90 0.61 18.12
CA GLU A 72 -13.21 1.18 18.40
C GLU A 72 -13.44 1.34 19.91
N GLU A 73 -13.06 0.33 20.69
CA GLU A 73 -13.09 0.38 22.15
C GLU A 73 -12.14 1.45 22.70
N PHE A 74 -10.92 1.55 22.16
CA PHE A 74 -9.94 2.56 22.53
C PHE A 74 -10.44 3.97 22.21
N THR A 75 -11.01 4.18 21.03
CA THR A 75 -11.62 5.46 20.61
C THR A 75 -12.74 5.89 21.55
N ALA A 76 -13.59 4.94 21.97
CA ALA A 76 -14.63 5.22 22.95
C ALA A 76 -14.05 5.49 24.35
N HIS A 77 -13.00 4.76 24.72
CA HIS A 77 -12.31 4.89 26.00
C HIS A 77 -11.75 6.31 26.18
N ILE A 78 -10.99 6.83 25.21
CA ILE A 78 -10.25 8.09 25.35
C ILE A 78 -11.12 9.34 25.12
N ARG A 79 -12.36 9.19 24.63
CA ARG A 79 -13.23 10.32 24.28
C ARG A 79 -13.44 11.27 25.45
N GLY A 80 -13.04 12.54 25.25
CA GLY A 80 -13.20 13.61 26.24
C GLY A 80 -12.27 13.51 27.45
N ARG A 81 -11.31 12.58 27.45
CA ARG A 81 -10.34 12.38 28.53
C ARG A 81 -8.95 11.92 28.07
N ALA A 82 -8.68 12.02 26.77
CA ALA A 82 -7.43 11.58 26.18
C ALA A 82 -6.26 12.41 26.73
N THR A 83 -5.17 11.73 27.06
CA THR A 83 -3.87 12.36 27.20
C THR A 83 -3.29 12.66 25.82
N MET A 84 -2.34 13.61 25.73
CA MET A 84 -1.65 13.93 24.48
C MET A 84 -1.00 12.69 23.83
N GLN A 85 -0.47 11.77 24.63
CA GLN A 85 0.11 10.53 24.14
C GLN A 85 -0.94 9.60 23.54
N GLU A 86 -2.10 9.47 24.20
CA GLU A 86 -3.22 8.67 23.67
C GLU A 86 -3.81 9.26 22.37
N GLU A 87 -3.84 10.59 22.22
CA GLU A 87 -4.25 11.22 20.97
C GLU A 87 -3.27 10.92 19.82
N MET A 88 -1.96 10.99 20.08
CA MET A 88 -0.94 10.64 19.08
C MET A 88 -0.99 9.15 18.71
N ASP A 89 -1.12 8.28 19.70
CA ASP A 89 -1.27 6.84 19.48
C ASP A 89 -2.55 6.51 18.71
N TRP A 90 -3.65 7.22 19.00
CA TRP A 90 -4.91 7.09 18.28
C TRP A 90 -4.77 7.50 16.80
N GLU A 91 -4.17 8.67 16.53
CA GLU A 91 -3.93 9.15 15.16
C GLU A 91 -3.06 8.17 14.37
N GLU A 92 -1.97 7.69 14.99
CA GLU A 92 -1.06 6.75 14.35
C GLU A 92 -1.72 5.38 14.06
N TRP A 93 -2.65 4.96 14.92
CA TRP A 93 -3.43 3.74 14.73
C TRP A 93 -4.50 3.90 13.64
N ASP A 94 -5.24 5.02 13.63
CA ASP A 94 -6.22 5.33 12.60
C ASP A 94 -5.57 5.38 11.21
N ASP A 95 -4.44 6.08 11.08
CA ASP A 95 -3.64 6.14 9.86
C ASP A 95 -3.23 4.74 9.38
N ALA A 96 -2.81 3.86 10.29
CA ALA A 96 -2.43 2.50 9.95
C ALA A 96 -3.61 1.69 9.39
N ARG A 97 -4.82 1.88 9.95
CA ARG A 97 -6.04 1.22 9.47
C ARG A 97 -6.46 1.74 8.09
N VAL A 98 -6.47 3.05 7.89
CA VAL A 98 -6.79 3.67 6.60
C VAL A 98 -5.81 3.22 5.52
N MET A 99 -4.50 3.22 5.82
CA MET A 99 -3.49 2.77 4.86
C MET A 99 -3.61 1.28 4.56
N LEU A 100 -3.91 0.45 5.56
CA LEU A 100 -4.17 -0.97 5.34
C LEU A 100 -5.32 -1.17 4.36
N GLU A 101 -6.45 -0.49 4.55
CA GLU A 101 -7.62 -0.60 3.67
C GLU A 101 -7.27 -0.21 2.22
N VAL A 102 -6.53 0.89 2.04
CA VAL A 102 -6.06 1.34 0.72
C VAL A 102 -5.18 0.27 0.06
N ARG A 103 -4.24 -0.33 0.79
CA ARG A 103 -3.33 -1.34 0.22
C ARG A 103 -4.08 -2.62 -0.14
N GLU A 104 -4.98 -3.07 0.73
CA GLU A 104 -5.80 -4.25 0.45
C GLU A 104 -6.71 -4.03 -0.76
N LYS A 105 -7.25 -2.82 -0.93
CA LYS A 105 -8.02 -2.45 -2.12
C LYS A 105 -7.16 -2.49 -3.38
N ASN A 106 -6.01 -1.81 -3.39
CA ASN A 106 -5.10 -1.79 -4.54
C ASN A 106 -4.68 -3.21 -4.93
N ARG A 107 -4.40 -4.06 -3.94
CA ARG A 107 -4.05 -5.47 -4.17
C ARG A 107 -5.20 -6.22 -4.87
N ARG A 108 -6.44 -6.05 -4.41
CA ARG A 108 -7.62 -6.67 -5.05
C ARG A 108 -7.78 -6.22 -6.50
N GLU A 109 -7.56 -4.94 -6.78
CA GLU A 109 -7.66 -4.38 -8.14
C GLU A 109 -6.61 -4.97 -9.07
N ILE A 110 -5.35 -5.12 -8.62
CA ILE A 110 -4.30 -5.75 -9.42
C ILE A 110 -4.63 -7.22 -9.68
N VAL A 111 -5.05 -7.98 -8.66
CA VAL A 111 -5.44 -9.39 -8.83
C VAL A 111 -6.58 -9.52 -9.85
N ALA A 112 -7.61 -8.68 -9.76
CA ALA A 112 -8.74 -8.69 -10.68
C ALA A 112 -8.34 -8.30 -12.12
N GLY A 113 -7.38 -7.39 -12.29
CA GLY A 113 -6.86 -6.98 -13.59
C GLY A 113 -5.98 -8.02 -14.28
N VAL A 114 -5.35 -8.91 -13.50
CA VAL A 114 -4.47 -9.98 -14.02
C VAL A 114 -5.24 -11.25 -14.39
N THR A 115 -6.39 -11.51 -13.76
CA THR A 115 -7.28 -12.62 -14.14
C THR A 115 -7.94 -12.35 -15.51
N PRO A 116 -7.80 -13.24 -16.51
CA PRO A 116 -8.53 -13.11 -17.77
C PRO A 116 -10.02 -13.13 -17.48
N HIS A 117 -10.77 -12.15 -18.00
CA HIS A 117 -12.23 -12.27 -18.06
C HIS A 117 -12.53 -13.48 -18.95
N SER A 118 -13.10 -14.53 -18.34
CA SER A 118 -13.53 -15.75 -19.03
C SER A 118 -14.66 -15.48 -20.01
#